data_AF-A0A7J2R8D8-F1
#
_entry.id   AF-A0A7J2R8D8-F1
#
_cell.length_a   1.000
_cell.length_b   1.000
_cell.length_c   1.000
_cell.angle_alpha   90.00
_cell.angle_beta   90.00
_cell.angle_gamma   90.00
#
_symmetry.space_group_name_H-M   'P 1'
#
loop_
_entity.id
_entity.type
_entity.pdbx_description
1 polymer ?
#
loop_
_entity_poly.entity_id
_entity_poly.type
_entity_poly.pdbx_seq_one_letter_code
_entity_poly.pdbx_strand_id
1 'polypeptide(L)'
;MPKLEKLNVLEKLIDKLLPLTEEFSRSSTCYAKEGEEVTGVSIFKCGLKAFPLEILRLKILKNLALRRYDIEHLPKEIGFLSNLEYLDLRLNNIEILPSAIGLLLKLKNLILARTI
;
A
#
# COMPACT_ATOMS: atom_id res chain seq x y z
N MET A 1 19.60 9.34 -3.90
CA MET A 1 18.78 9.72 -2.72
C MET A 1 18.16 8.45 -2.15
N PRO A 2 18.33 8.12 -0.86
CA PRO A 2 17.95 6.83 -0.25
C PRO A 2 16.45 6.46 -0.31
N LYS A 3 15.60 7.35 -0.84
CA LYS A 3 14.13 7.23 -0.88
C LYS A 3 13.60 6.73 -2.23
N LEU A 4 14.23 7.10 -3.36
CA LEU A 4 13.92 6.48 -4.67
C LEU A 4 14.30 4.99 -4.68
N GLU A 5 15.36 4.62 -3.96
CA GLU A 5 15.80 3.21 -3.85
C GLU A 5 14.70 2.29 -3.30
N LYS A 6 13.82 2.79 -2.42
CA LYS A 6 12.72 2.00 -1.85
C LYS A 6 11.63 1.71 -2.88
N LEU A 7 11.30 2.68 -3.73
CA LEU A 7 10.37 2.48 -4.84
C LEU A 7 10.95 1.51 -5.87
N ASN A 8 12.25 1.61 -6.18
CA ASN A 8 12.91 0.71 -7.12
C ASN A 8 12.81 -0.77 -6.72
N VAL A 9 12.86 -1.10 -5.41
CA VAL A 9 12.66 -2.48 -4.95
C VAL A 9 11.21 -2.93 -5.16
N LEU A 10 10.26 -2.05 -4.84
CA LEU A 10 8.84 -2.34 -5.04
C LEU A 10 8.50 -2.52 -6.53
N GLU A 11 9.04 -1.67 -7.41
CA GLU A 11 8.90 -1.77 -8.86
C GLU A 11 9.45 -3.07 -9.42
N LYS A 12 10.62 -3.52 -8.94
CA LYS A 12 11.18 -4.83 -9.28
C LYS A 12 10.30 -5.99 -8.82
N LEU A 13 9.73 -5.88 -7.61
CA LEU A 13 8.85 -6.91 -7.06
C LEU A 13 7.55 -7.08 -7.85
N ILE A 14 7.00 -5.97 -8.38
CA ILE A 14 5.76 -5.98 -9.18
C ILE A 14 6.00 -6.11 -10.68
N ASP A 15 7.26 -6.24 -11.11
CA ASP A 15 7.72 -6.21 -12.51
C ASP A 15 7.07 -5.08 -13.32
N LYS A 16 6.98 -3.88 -12.71
CA LYS A 16 6.27 -2.74 -13.28
C LYS A 16 6.74 -1.44 -12.65
N LEU A 17 6.80 -0.38 -13.46
CA LEU A 17 7.09 0.97 -12.98
C LEU A 17 5.92 1.53 -12.16
N LEU A 18 6.25 2.32 -11.14
CA LEU A 18 5.32 3.12 -10.36
C LEU A 18 5.45 4.57 -10.83
N PRO A 19 4.59 5.05 -11.74
CA PRO A 19 4.64 6.43 -12.18
C PRO A 19 4.25 7.39 -11.05
N LEU A 20 4.91 8.54 -10.98
CA LEU A 20 4.52 9.66 -10.12
C LEU A 20 3.23 10.28 -10.64
N THR A 21 2.27 10.57 -9.75
CA THR A 21 1.06 11.34 -10.08
C THR A 21 0.91 12.53 -9.14
N GLU A 22 0.34 13.62 -9.67
CA GLU A 22 -0.02 14.81 -8.86
C GLU A 22 -1.17 14.50 -7.90
N GLU A 23 -2.16 13.74 -8.39
CA GLU A 23 -3.28 13.27 -7.59
C GLU A 23 -3.19 11.75 -7.38
N PHE A 24 -3.46 11.31 -6.14
CA PHE A 24 -3.44 9.88 -5.82
C PHE A 24 -4.60 9.15 -6.49
N SER A 25 -4.27 8.30 -7.47
CA SER A 25 -5.25 7.44 -8.15
C SER A 25 -5.25 6.04 -7.53
N ARG A 26 -6.44 5.59 -7.13
CA ARG A 26 -6.63 4.27 -6.50
C ARG A 26 -6.91 3.16 -7.52
N SER A 27 -7.10 3.52 -8.78
CA SER A 27 -7.46 2.62 -9.89
C SER A 27 -6.32 2.40 -10.88
N SER A 28 -5.16 3.00 -10.65
CA SER A 28 -3.95 2.81 -11.45
C SER A 28 -2.76 2.46 -10.56
N THR A 29 -1.76 1.81 -11.17
CA THR A 29 -0.44 1.64 -10.55
C THR A 29 0.28 2.99 -10.57
N CYS A 30 0.55 3.57 -9.41
CA CYS A 30 1.20 4.88 -9.26
C CYS A 30 1.70 5.11 -7.82
N TYR A 31 2.50 6.17 -7.66
CA TYR A 31 2.76 6.75 -6.35
C TYR A 31 2.55 8.27 -6.37
N ALA A 32 2.26 8.83 -5.20
CA ALA A 32 2.17 10.27 -4.97
C ALA A 32 3.19 10.69 -3.91
N LYS A 33 3.65 11.94 -3.98
CA LYS A 33 4.63 12.49 -3.03
C LYS A 33 4.27 13.92 -2.63
N GLU A 34 4.66 14.29 -1.41
CA GLU A 34 4.69 15.68 -0.94
C GLU A 34 6.16 16.07 -0.78
N GLY A 35 6.68 16.96 -1.63
CA GLY A 35 8.12 17.22 -1.70
C GLY A 35 8.91 15.98 -2.11
N GLU A 36 9.77 15.48 -1.22
CA GLU A 36 10.61 14.29 -1.44
C GLU A 36 10.07 13.02 -0.76
N GLU A 37 8.87 13.13 -0.20
CA GLU A 37 8.30 12.17 0.72
C GLU A 37 7.12 11.44 0.05
N VAL A 38 7.21 10.11 -0.09
CA VAL A 38 6.14 9.29 -0.69
C VAL A 38 4.97 9.21 0.29
N THR A 39 3.83 9.75 -0.12
CA THR A 39 2.60 9.83 0.69
C THR A 39 1.51 8.89 0.20
N GLY A 40 1.54 8.50 -1.08
CA GLY A 40 0.58 7.58 -1.66
C GLY A 40 1.25 6.48 -2.45
N VAL A 41 0.81 5.23 -2.28
CA VAL A 41 1.16 4.11 -3.15
C VAL A 41 -0.11 3.37 -3.54
N SER A 42 -0.33 3.26 -4.84
CA SER A 42 -1.40 2.45 -5.41
C SER A 42 -0.77 1.43 -6.34
N ILE A 43 -1.02 0.17 -6.06
CA ILE A 43 -0.67 -0.92 -6.96
C ILE A 43 -1.98 -1.58 -7.36
N PHE A 44 -2.12 -1.87 -8.65
CA PHE A 44 -3.31 -2.49 -9.21
C PHE A 44 -2.89 -3.57 -10.22
N LYS A 45 -3.36 -4.80 -10.02
CA LYS A 45 -3.23 -5.91 -10.99
C LYS A 45 -1.78 -6.14 -11.46
N CYS A 46 -0.87 -6.43 -10.53
CA CYS A 46 0.55 -6.71 -10.85
C CYS A 46 1.05 -8.09 -10.35
N GLY A 47 0.15 -9.05 -10.08
CA GLY A 47 0.53 -10.44 -9.84
C GLY A 47 1.29 -10.73 -8.54
N LEU A 48 1.37 -9.79 -7.58
CA LEU A 48 1.83 -10.12 -6.23
C LEU A 48 0.94 -11.21 -5.64
N LYS A 49 1.54 -12.10 -4.84
CA LYS A 49 0.85 -13.15 -4.07
C LYS A 49 0.89 -12.90 -2.55
N ALA A 50 1.60 -11.85 -2.14
CA ALA A 50 1.81 -11.52 -0.74
C ALA A 50 1.91 -10.00 -0.57
N PHE A 51 1.72 -9.53 0.66
CA PHE A 51 1.91 -8.13 0.98
C PHE A 51 3.38 -7.70 0.76
N PRO A 52 3.66 -6.63 0.00
CA PRO A 52 5.01 -6.15 -0.23
C PRO A 52 5.56 -5.42 1.02
N LEU A 53 6.43 -6.09 1.78
CA LEU A 53 6.93 -5.60 3.06
C LEU A 53 7.72 -4.29 2.95
N GLU A 54 8.24 -3.96 1.77
CA GLU A 54 8.95 -2.72 1.46
C GLU A 54 8.10 -1.48 1.74
N ILE A 55 6.77 -1.57 1.54
CA ILE A 55 5.82 -0.49 1.80
C ILE A 55 5.86 -0.08 3.29
N LEU A 56 6.15 -1.01 4.20
CA LEU A 56 6.23 -0.76 5.63
C LEU A 56 7.39 0.19 6.01
N ARG A 57 8.32 0.45 5.09
CA ARG A 57 9.45 1.39 5.26
C ARG A 57 9.07 2.83 4.92
N LEU A 58 7.84 3.08 4.44
CA LEU A 58 7.29 4.39 4.12
C LEU A 58 6.47 4.93 5.30
N LYS A 59 7.15 5.33 6.40
CA LYS A 59 6.51 5.68 7.70
C LYS A 59 5.56 6.88 7.67
N ILE A 60 5.64 7.68 6.62
CA ILE A 60 4.83 8.86 6.37
C ILE A 60 3.66 8.60 5.41
N LEU A 61 3.52 7.37 4.91
CA LEU A 61 2.52 7.00 3.93
C LEU A 61 1.12 7.30 4.49
N LYS A 62 0.32 8.05 3.71
CA LYS A 62 -1.05 8.45 4.03
C LYS A 62 -2.06 7.57 3.28
N ASN A 63 -1.75 7.17 2.05
CA ASN A 63 -2.66 6.41 1.20
C ASN A 63 -2.00 5.13 0.69
N LEU A 64 -2.63 3.98 0.96
CA LEU A 64 -2.22 2.69 0.43
C LEU A 64 -3.39 2.00 -0.25
N ALA A 65 -3.24 1.66 -1.52
CA ALA A 65 -4.16 0.83 -2.25
C ALA A 65 -3.41 -0.38 -2.84
N LEU A 66 -3.76 -1.59 -2.40
CA LEU A 66 -3.25 -2.85 -2.94
C LEU A 66 -4.44 -3.68 -3.38
N ARG A 67 -4.76 -3.66 -4.68
CA ARG A 67 -5.93 -4.35 -5.22
C ARG A 67 -5.57 -5.43 -6.25
N ARG A 68 -6.25 -6.58 -6.17
CA ARG A 68 -6.08 -7.74 -7.06
C ARG A 68 -4.72 -8.40 -6.94
N TYR A 69 -4.36 -8.76 -5.70
CA TYR A 69 -3.05 -9.36 -5.36
C TYR A 69 -3.16 -10.66 -4.58
N ASP A 70 -4.36 -11.24 -4.49
CA ASP A 70 -4.59 -12.48 -3.75
C ASP A 70 -3.95 -12.48 -2.35
N ILE A 71 -3.79 -11.29 -1.74
CA ILE A 71 -3.13 -11.15 -0.44
C ILE A 71 -4.03 -11.84 0.57
N GLU A 72 -3.51 -12.87 1.22
CA GLU A 72 -4.27 -13.62 2.22
C GLU A 72 -4.10 -13.03 3.62
N HIS A 73 -2.95 -12.40 3.89
CA HIS A 73 -2.57 -11.94 5.22
C HIS A 73 -1.91 -10.57 5.18
N LEU A 74 -2.22 -9.72 6.16
CA LEU A 74 -1.46 -8.50 6.43
C LEU A 74 -0.42 -8.76 7.51
N PRO A 75 0.82 -8.23 7.37
CA PRO A 75 1.83 -8.30 8.41
C PRO A 75 1.40 -7.44 9.62
N LYS A 76 1.76 -7.85 10.84
CA LYS A 76 1.49 -7.07 12.06
C LYS A 76 2.16 -5.68 12.02
N GLU A 77 3.26 -5.58 11.28
CA GLU A 77 4.01 -4.35 11.06
C GLU A 77 3.22 -3.29 10.29
N ILE A 78 2.05 -3.63 9.71
CA ILE A 78 1.12 -2.65 9.14
C ILE A 78 0.79 -1.55 10.16
N GLY A 79 0.69 -1.90 11.45
CA GLY A 79 0.44 -0.95 12.54
C GLY A 79 1.53 0.11 12.72
N PHE A 80 2.70 -0.05 12.09
CA PHE A 80 3.76 0.96 12.11
C PHE A 80 3.55 2.08 11.08
N LEU A 81 2.54 1.99 10.22
CA LEU A 81 2.15 3.06 9.31
C LEU A 81 1.21 4.05 10.02
N SER A 82 1.71 4.69 11.09
CA SER A 82 0.91 5.55 11.98
C SER A 82 0.32 6.80 11.31
N ASN A 83 0.78 7.13 10.09
CA ASN A 83 0.24 8.23 9.29
C ASN A 83 -0.80 7.79 8.25
N LEU A 84 -1.11 6.49 8.16
CA LEU A 84 -2.03 5.97 7.16
C LEU A 84 -3.45 6.46 7.44
N GLU A 85 -4.03 7.15 6.47
CA GLU A 85 -5.39 7.68 6.52
C GLU A 85 -6.35 6.87 5.65
N TYR A 86 -5.82 6.20 4.63
CA TYR A 86 -6.58 5.42 3.68
C TYR A 86 -5.89 4.08 3.39
N LEU A 87 -6.59 2.98 3.62
CA LEU A 87 -6.15 1.62 3.31
C LEU A 87 -7.23 0.90 2.50
N ASP A 88 -6.92 0.58 1.24
CA ASP A 88 -7.81 -0.18 0.36
C ASP A 88 -7.13 -1.49 -0.05
N LEU A 89 -7.76 -2.58 0.38
CA LEU A 89 -7.30 -3.95 0.14
C LEU A 89 -8.37 -4.77 -0.57
N ARG A 90 -9.24 -4.11 -1.34
CA ARG A 90 -10.28 -4.81 -2.11
C ARG A 90 -9.68 -5.76 -3.12
N LEU A 91 -10.44 -6.80 -3.44
CA LEU A 91 -10.04 -7.82 -4.40
C LEU A 91 -8.78 -8.59 -3.96
N ASN A 92 -8.67 -8.83 -2.66
CA ASN A 92 -7.70 -9.75 -2.05
C ASN A 92 -8.45 -10.83 -1.27
N ASN A 93 -7.70 -11.80 -0.73
CA ASN A 93 -8.23 -12.95 0.00
C ASN A 93 -8.01 -12.82 1.52
N ILE A 94 -8.04 -11.59 2.04
CA ILE A 94 -7.78 -11.31 3.46
C ILE A 94 -9.00 -11.73 4.27
N GLU A 95 -8.85 -12.82 5.03
CA GLU A 95 -9.90 -13.33 5.93
C GLU A 95 -9.80 -12.71 7.33
N ILE A 96 -8.57 -12.47 7.80
CA ILE A 96 -8.28 -11.98 9.15
C ILE A 96 -7.38 -10.76 9.08
N LEU A 97 -7.77 -9.69 9.77
CA LEU A 97 -6.90 -8.55 10.01
C LEU A 97 -6.05 -8.79 11.27
N PRO A 98 -4.75 -8.43 11.26
CA PRO A 98 -3.94 -8.45 12.47
C PRO A 98 -4.49 -7.42 13.47
N SER A 99 -4.41 -7.72 14.77
CA SER A 99 -4.82 -6.79 15.84
C SER A 99 -4.11 -5.43 15.77
N ALA A 100 -2.90 -5.42 15.20
CA ALA A 100 -2.13 -4.22 14.91
C ALA A 100 -2.83 -3.22 13.97
N ILE A 101 -3.89 -3.61 13.26
CA ILE A 101 -4.73 -2.67 12.51
C ILE A 101 -5.29 -1.56 13.41
N GLY A 102 -5.53 -1.87 14.70
CA GLY A 102 -5.97 -0.88 15.70
C GLY A 102 -4.91 0.17 16.07
N LEU A 103 -3.65 -0.01 15.65
CA LEU A 103 -2.58 0.99 15.84
C LEU A 103 -2.58 2.07 14.76
N LEU A 104 -3.39 1.93 13.71
CA LEU A 104 -3.53 2.92 12.64
C LEU A 104 -4.44 4.07 13.09
N LEU A 105 -3.98 4.85 14.08
CA LEU A 105 -4.79 5.86 14.77
C LEU A 105 -5.31 6.99 13.87
N LYS A 106 -4.70 7.21 12.70
CA LYS A 106 -5.13 8.20 11.71
C LYS A 106 -6.01 7.62 10.60
N LEU A 107 -6.28 6.31 10.61
CA LEU A 107 -7.02 5.65 9.54
C LEU A 107 -8.46 6.13 9.53
N LYS A 108 -8.87 6.75 8.43
CA LYS A 108 -10.22 7.26 8.19
C LYS A 108 -11.04 6.29 7.35
N ASN A 109 -10.38 5.58 6.43
CA ASN A 109 -11.02 4.69 5.48
C ASN A 109 -10.27 3.36 5.43
N LEU A 110 -10.93 2.30 5.87
CA LEU A 110 -10.51 0.92 5.67
C LEU A 110 -11.49 0.26 4.70
N ILE A 111 -11.03 -0.11 3.51
CA ILE A 111 -11.87 -0.75 2.51
C ILE A 111 -11.44 -2.19 2.32
N LEU A 112 -12.33 -3.09 2.72
CA LEU A 112 -12.21 -4.53 2.59
C LEU A 112 -13.44 -5.01 1.82
N ALA A 113 -13.23 -5.61 0.67
CA ALA A 113 -14.29 -6.28 -0.07
C ALA A 113 -13.66 -7.30 -1.02
N ARG A 114 -14.12 -8.54 -0.93
CA ARG A 114 -13.90 -9.54 -1.95
C ARG A 114 -15.09 -9.46 -2.90
N THR A 115 -14.89 -9.07 -4.16
CA THR A 115 -15.95 -9.28 -5.15
C THR A 115 -15.77 -10.69 -5.70
N ILE A 116 -16.77 -11.51 -5.46
CA ILE A 116 -16.90 -12.90 -5.90
C ILE A 116 -17.20 -12.92 -7.40
#